data_AF-A0A916VEQ7-F1
#
_entry.id   AF-A0A916VEQ7-F1
#
_cell.length_a   1.000
_cell.length_b   1.000
_cell.length_c   1.000
_cell.angle_alpha   90.00
_cell.angle_beta   90.00
_cell.angle_gamma   90.00
#
_symmetry.space_group_name_H-M   'P 1'
#
loop_
_entity.id
_entity.type
_entity.pdbx_description
1 polymer ?
#
loop_
_entity_poly.entity_id
_entity_poly.type
_entity_poly.pdbx_seq_one_letter_code
_entity_poly.pdbx_strand_id
1 'polypeptide(L)'
;MIYLQLFVVFLIVGLLSFGGGYAMVPLLHEFIVDRSGWMNGAEFTDMVAIAGMSPGPIAANSAAIVGYHQAGLLGSVIATAGIVFPSFVIILIAAGLMMRMRGKGELLQSAFYGLRPAITGLIVYAAVAMAWNNGLIAPWSWHTISQLLIFAGCLIALLLFRMHPVIVILVSGVVGAVLYS
;
A
#
# COMPACT_ATOMS: atom_id res chain seq x y z
N MET A 1 -8.24 -21.07 -17.80
CA MET A 1 -9.29 -20.26 -17.12
C MET A 1 -8.72 -19.55 -15.91
N ILE A 2 -8.05 -20.25 -14.98
CA ILE A 2 -7.51 -19.65 -13.74
C ILE A 2 -6.48 -18.52 -13.95
N TYR A 3 -5.59 -18.66 -14.94
CA TYR A 3 -4.59 -17.63 -15.27
C TYR A 3 -5.20 -16.28 -15.67
N LEU A 4 -6.27 -16.30 -16.48
CA LEU A 4 -6.96 -15.08 -16.89
C LEU A 4 -7.68 -14.44 -15.70
N GLN A 5 -8.28 -15.26 -14.84
CA GLN A 5 -8.96 -14.79 -13.63
C GLN A 5 -7.96 -14.14 -12.66
N LEU A 6 -6.79 -14.76 -12.44
CA LEU A 6 -5.70 -14.17 -11.66
C LEU A 6 -5.28 -12.83 -12.25
N PHE A 7 -5.02 -12.77 -13.55
CA PHE A 7 -4.63 -11.52 -14.21
C PHE A 7 -5.68 -10.43 -14.02
N VAL A 8 -6.96 -10.71 -14.28
CA VAL A 8 -8.05 -9.72 -14.20
C VAL A 8 -8.27 -9.25 -12.77
N VAL A 9 -8.28 -10.16 -11.79
CA VAL A 9 -8.44 -9.79 -10.37
C VAL A 9 -7.31 -8.87 -9.94
N PHE A 10 -6.06 -9.26 -10.21
CA PHE A 10 -4.92 -8.45 -9.80
C PHE A 10 -4.77 -7.16 -10.62
N LEU A 11 -5.26 -7.12 -11.86
CA LEU A 11 -5.40 -5.91 -12.66
C LEU A 11 -6.37 -4.92 -12.01
N ILE A 12 -7.54 -5.40 -11.57
CA ILE A 12 -8.55 -4.58 -10.88
C ILE A 12 -8.00 -4.08 -9.55
N VAL A 13 -7.36 -4.95 -8.77
CA VAL A 13 -6.71 -4.56 -7.51
C VAL A 13 -5.63 -3.51 -7.77
N GLY A 14 -4.78 -3.69 -8.79
CA GLY A 14 -3.74 -2.73 -9.16
C GLY A 14 -4.30 -1.38 -9.62
N LEU A 15 -5.47 -1.37 -10.27
CA LEU A 15 -6.14 -0.16 -10.73
C LEU A 15 -6.87 0.59 -9.59
N LEU A 16 -7.44 -0.15 -8.63
CA LEU A 16 -8.28 0.41 -7.56
C LEU A 16 -7.53 0.59 -6.22
N SER A 17 -6.29 0.12 -6.12
CA SER A 17 -5.48 0.25 -4.92
C SER A 17 -4.99 1.69 -4.73
N PHE A 18 -5.81 2.51 -4.08
CA PHE A 18 -5.45 3.85 -3.59
C PHE A 18 -5.40 3.86 -2.06
N GLY A 19 -4.35 4.46 -1.49
CA GLY A 19 -4.23 4.63 -0.03
C GLY A 19 -3.23 3.71 0.69
N GLY A 20 -2.31 3.06 -0.04
CA GLY A 20 -1.22 2.27 0.55
C GLY A 20 -1.52 0.76 0.67
N GLY A 21 -0.49 -0.03 0.97
CA GLY A 21 -0.54 -1.50 0.90
C GLY A 21 -1.53 -2.19 1.84
N TYR A 22 -2.02 -1.51 2.88
CA TYR A 22 -3.05 -2.04 3.79
C TYR A 22 -4.47 -1.65 3.39
N ALA A 23 -4.65 -0.52 2.69
CA ALA A 23 -5.97 -0.10 2.20
C ALA A 23 -6.55 -1.06 1.15
N MET A 24 -5.67 -1.85 0.52
CA MET A 24 -6.05 -2.89 -0.44
C MET A 24 -6.37 -4.25 0.20
N VAL A 25 -6.09 -4.45 1.49
CA VAL A 25 -6.36 -5.74 2.17
C VAL A 25 -7.86 -6.08 2.15
N PRO A 26 -8.79 -5.14 2.44
CA PRO A 26 -10.22 -5.42 2.30
C PRO A 26 -10.64 -5.77 0.86
N LEU A 27 -10.06 -5.09 -0.13
CA LEU A 27 -10.32 -5.36 -1.55
C LEU A 27 -9.82 -6.76 -1.95
N LEU A 28 -8.62 -7.12 -1.50
CA LEU A 28 -8.07 -8.46 -1.70
C LEU A 28 -8.92 -9.52 -1.03
N HIS A 29 -9.41 -9.29 0.20
CA HIS A 29 -10.30 -10.22 0.89
C HIS A 29 -11.58 -10.46 0.07
N GLU A 30 -12.22 -9.39 -0.42
CA GLU A 30 -13.42 -9.52 -1.25
C GLU A 30 -13.17 -10.37 -2.50
N PHE A 31 -12.08 -10.13 -3.21
CA PHE A 31 -11.80 -10.86 -4.44
C PHE A 31 -11.29 -12.29 -4.21
N ILE A 32 -10.46 -12.52 -3.20
CA ILE A 32 -9.76 -13.80 -2.96
C ILE A 32 -10.61 -14.75 -2.11
N VAL A 33 -11.25 -14.24 -1.05
CA VAL A 33 -12.03 -15.04 -0.11
C VAL A 33 -13.49 -15.07 -0.56
N ASP A 34 -14.12 -13.92 -0.69
CA ASP A 34 -15.58 -13.85 -0.85
C ASP A 34 -16.05 -14.21 -2.27
N ARG A 35 -15.36 -13.72 -3.31
CA ARG A 35 -15.77 -13.92 -4.72
C ARG A 35 -15.17 -15.15 -5.38
N SER A 36 -13.88 -15.39 -5.20
CA SER A 36 -13.18 -16.49 -5.89
C SER A 36 -13.04 -17.76 -5.07
N GLY A 37 -13.12 -17.66 -3.73
CA GLY A 37 -12.96 -18.81 -2.83
C GLY A 37 -11.59 -19.49 -2.93
N TRP A 38 -10.55 -18.77 -3.36
CA TRP A 38 -9.20 -19.33 -3.51
C TRP A 38 -8.50 -19.60 -2.18
N MET A 39 -8.92 -18.89 -1.13
CA MET A 39 -8.41 -19.04 0.23
C MET A 39 -9.56 -18.85 1.22
N ASN A 40 -9.47 -19.51 2.37
CA ASN A 40 -10.34 -19.22 3.51
C ASN A 40 -9.80 -18.00 4.31
N GLY A 41 -10.59 -17.45 5.22
CA GLY A 41 -10.22 -16.26 5.99
C GLY A 41 -8.95 -16.41 6.86
N ALA A 42 -8.66 -17.63 7.33
CA ALA A 42 -7.44 -17.90 8.10
C ALA A 42 -6.21 -17.92 7.19
N GLU A 43 -6.28 -18.65 6.06
CA GLU A 43 -5.23 -18.67 5.03
C GLU A 43 -4.95 -17.27 4.47
N PHE A 44 -5.99 -16.45 4.30
CA PHE A 44 -5.83 -15.07 3.87
C PHE A 44 -5.06 -14.24 4.90
N THR A 45 -5.37 -14.41 6.18
CA THR A 45 -4.69 -13.70 7.28
C THR A 45 -3.21 -14.10 7.35
N ASP A 46 -2.91 -15.39 7.26
CA ASP A 46 -1.54 -15.91 7.21
C ASP A 46 -0.80 -15.38 5.97
N MET A 47 -1.46 -15.31 4.81
CA MET A 47 -0.89 -14.74 3.59
C MET A 47 -0.55 -13.26 3.75
N VAL A 48 -1.43 -12.46 4.36
CA VAL A 48 -1.18 -11.04 4.63
C VAL A 48 0.01 -10.86 5.58
N ALA A 49 0.14 -11.73 6.59
CA ALA A 49 1.29 -11.72 7.50
C ALA A 49 2.61 -12.03 6.75
N ILE A 50 2.62 -13.06 5.91
CA ILE A 50 3.78 -13.44 5.08
C ILE A 50 4.13 -12.31 4.09
N ALA A 51 3.12 -11.72 3.44
CA ALA A 51 3.32 -10.62 2.50
C ALA A 51 3.88 -9.36 3.18
N GLY A 52 3.49 -9.11 4.44
CA GLY A 52 3.95 -8.00 5.27
C GLY A 52 5.38 -8.16 5.81
N MET A 53 5.81 -9.38 6.12
CA MET A 53 7.19 -9.64 6.54
C MET A 53 8.17 -9.70 5.37
N SER A 54 7.67 -9.96 4.15
CA SER A 54 8.48 -10.06 2.95
C SER A 54 8.98 -8.68 2.48
N PRO A 55 10.24 -8.55 2.06
CA PRO A 55 10.75 -7.28 1.56
C PRO A 55 10.01 -6.88 0.28
N GLY A 56 9.42 -5.68 0.26
CA GLY A 56 8.71 -5.13 -0.89
C GLY A 56 7.29 -4.67 -0.56
N PRO A 57 6.53 -4.22 -1.57
CA PRO A 57 5.15 -3.80 -1.35
C PRO A 57 4.25 -5.01 -1.11
N ILE A 58 3.47 -4.95 -0.02
CA ILE A 58 2.47 -5.97 0.35
C ILE A 58 1.63 -6.40 -0.86
N ALA A 59 1.26 -5.44 -1.71
CA ALA A 59 0.50 -5.67 -2.92
C ALA A 59 1.08 -6.73 -3.86
N ALA A 60 2.36 -6.56 -4.22
CA ALA A 60 3.03 -7.45 -5.16
C ALA A 60 3.34 -8.80 -4.52
N ASN A 61 3.68 -8.79 -3.22
CA ASN A 61 3.94 -10.01 -2.44
C ASN A 61 2.66 -10.86 -2.32
N SER A 62 1.52 -10.26 -1.98
CA SER A 62 0.22 -10.93 -1.95
C SER A 62 -0.15 -11.50 -3.31
N ALA A 63 0.06 -10.75 -4.39
CA ALA A 63 -0.18 -11.25 -5.75
C ALA A 63 0.68 -12.46 -6.09
N ALA A 64 1.98 -12.42 -5.73
CA ALA A 64 2.89 -13.53 -5.96
C ALA A 64 2.48 -14.79 -5.18
N ILE A 65 2.14 -14.65 -3.88
CA ILE A 65 1.76 -15.78 -3.02
C ILE A 65 0.44 -16.40 -3.48
N VAL A 66 -0.58 -15.57 -3.76
CA VAL A 66 -1.89 -16.05 -4.22
C VAL A 66 -1.76 -16.72 -5.60
N GLY A 67 -1.02 -16.10 -6.52
CA GLY A 67 -0.75 -16.69 -7.83
C GLY A 67 0.01 -18.01 -7.73
N TYR A 68 0.99 -18.10 -6.82
CA TYR A 68 1.74 -19.33 -6.57
C TYR A 68 0.85 -20.44 -6.01
N HIS A 69 0.02 -20.12 -5.01
CA HIS A 69 -0.90 -21.07 -4.40
C HIS A 69 -1.88 -21.64 -5.42
N GLN A 70 -2.36 -20.79 -6.35
CA GLN A 70 -3.44 -21.16 -7.24
C GLN A 70 -2.99 -21.82 -8.56
N ALA A 71 -1.83 -21.45 -9.10
CA ALA A 71 -1.33 -22.00 -10.38
C ALA A 71 0.20 -22.09 -10.46
N GLY A 72 0.88 -22.23 -9.32
CA GLY A 72 2.33 -22.40 -9.23
C GLY A 72 3.10 -21.18 -9.74
N LEU A 73 4.34 -21.40 -10.20
CA LEU A 73 5.24 -20.33 -10.62
C LEU A 73 4.63 -19.43 -11.72
N LEU A 74 3.95 -20.02 -12.70
CA LEU A 74 3.28 -19.26 -13.76
C LEU A 74 2.12 -18.41 -13.23
N GLY A 75 1.36 -18.95 -12.26
CA GLY A 75 0.31 -18.19 -11.59
C GLY A 75 0.86 -16.97 -10.85
N SER A 76 1.99 -17.12 -10.16
CA SER A 76 2.68 -16.01 -9.50
C SER A 76 3.10 -14.93 -10.50
N VAL A 77 3.77 -15.31 -11.60
CA VAL A 77 4.20 -14.35 -12.63
C VAL A 77 3.00 -13.60 -13.21
N ILE A 78 1.90 -14.29 -13.49
CA ILE A 78 0.71 -13.69 -14.11
C ILE A 78 -0.03 -12.78 -13.13
N ALA A 79 -0.17 -13.16 -11.86
CA ALA A 79 -0.78 -12.34 -10.83
C ALA A 79 0.04 -11.06 -10.57
N THR A 80 1.37 -11.21 -10.44
CA THR A 80 2.28 -10.07 -10.26
C THR A 80 2.33 -9.17 -11.49
N ALA A 81 2.26 -9.74 -12.70
CA ALA A 81 2.12 -8.95 -13.92
C ALA A 81 0.80 -8.17 -13.90
N GLY A 82 -0.31 -8.82 -13.52
CA GLY A 82 -1.64 -8.20 -13.42
C GLY A 82 -1.63 -6.97 -12.53
N ILE A 83 -1.04 -7.04 -11.34
CA ILE A 83 -1.03 -5.91 -10.40
C ILE A 83 -0.10 -4.76 -10.81
N VAL A 84 1.01 -5.05 -11.51
CA VAL A 84 1.98 -4.04 -11.95
C VAL A 84 1.58 -3.38 -13.28
N PHE A 85 0.85 -4.11 -14.13
CA PHE A 85 0.51 -3.68 -15.48
C PHE A 85 -0.23 -2.32 -15.55
N PRO A 86 -1.23 -1.99 -14.70
CA PRO A 86 -1.91 -0.71 -14.75
C PRO A 86 -0.95 0.46 -14.53
N SER A 87 -0.10 0.38 -13.50
CA SER A 87 0.90 1.41 -13.20
C SER A 87 1.92 1.55 -14.33
N PHE A 88 2.37 0.43 -14.90
CA PHE A 88 3.28 0.43 -16.03
C PHE A 88 2.70 1.16 -17.26
N VAL A 89 1.45 0.86 -17.62
CA VAL A 89 0.76 1.52 -18.75
C VAL A 89 0.58 3.02 -18.48
N ILE A 90 0.16 3.41 -17.28
CA ILE A 90 -0.01 4.82 -16.90
C ILE A 90 1.32 5.58 -17.02
N ILE A 91 2.42 4.99 -16.55
CA ILE A 91 3.76 5.59 -16.63
C ILE A 91 4.20 5.77 -18.08
N LEU A 92 3.99 4.77 -18.94
CA LEU A 92 4.34 4.88 -20.37
C LEU A 92 3.55 5.98 -21.08
N ILE A 93 2.24 6.07 -20.81
CA ILE A 93 1.39 7.12 -21.37
C ILE A 93 1.87 8.49 -20.89
N ALA A 94 2.13 8.64 -19.59
CA ALA A 94 2.62 9.89 -19.00
C ALA A 94 3.98 10.28 -19.58
N ALA A 95 4.91 9.33 -19.73
CA ALA A 95 6.23 9.57 -20.32
C ALA A 95 6.12 9.99 -21.80
N GLY A 96 5.28 9.33 -22.58
CA GLY A 96 5.00 9.69 -23.98
C GLY A 96 4.43 11.12 -24.10
N LEU A 97 3.48 11.46 -23.23
CA LEU A 97 2.90 12.80 -23.18
C LEU A 97 3.94 13.86 -22.80
N MET A 98 4.77 13.59 -21.77
CA MET A 98 5.85 14.49 -21.37
C MET A 98 6.86 14.72 -22.49
N MET A 99 7.26 13.68 -23.22
CA MET A 99 8.17 13.81 -24.37
C MET A 99 7.58 14.70 -25.47
N ARG A 100 6.27 14.55 -25.75
CA ARG A 100 5.56 15.37 -26.74
C ARG A 100 5.39 16.83 -26.28
N MET A 101 5.40 17.07 -24.97
CA MET A 101 5.24 18.39 -24.35
C MET A 101 6.56 19.05 -23.94
N ARG A 102 7.72 18.51 -24.35
CA ARG A 102 9.06 19.05 -24.01
C ARG A 102 9.26 20.54 -24.30
N GLY A 103 8.53 21.11 -25.26
CA GLY A 103 8.56 22.55 -25.57
C GLY A 103 7.62 23.44 -24.73
N LYS A 104 6.78 22.86 -23.86
CA LYS A 104 5.79 23.56 -23.01
C LYS A 104 6.10 23.37 -21.52
N GLY A 105 7.33 23.69 -21.13
CA GLY A 105 7.84 23.47 -19.77
C GLY A 105 6.97 24.08 -18.66
N GLU A 106 6.38 25.26 -18.92
CA GLU A 106 5.53 25.97 -17.97
C GLU A 106 4.22 25.22 -17.65
N LEU A 107 3.61 24.59 -18.67
CA LEU A 107 2.39 23.80 -18.47
C LEU A 107 2.66 22.51 -17.68
N LEU A 108 3.81 21.88 -17.94
CA LEU A 108 4.23 20.68 -17.23
C LEU A 108 4.58 21.00 -15.76
N GLN A 109 5.29 22.11 -15.52
CA GLN A 109 5.59 22.58 -14.16
C GLN A 109 4.31 22.94 -13.39
N SER A 110 3.35 23.62 -14.03
CA SER A 110 2.06 23.95 -13.42
C SER A 110 1.25 22.71 -13.06
N ALA A 111 1.24 21.69 -13.93
CA ALA A 111 0.59 20.42 -13.65
C ALA A 111 1.23 19.71 -12.44
N PHE A 112 2.56 19.65 -12.35
CA PHE A 112 3.24 19.09 -11.19
C PHE A 112 3.02 19.92 -9.91
N TYR A 113 2.90 21.24 -10.04
CA TYR A 113 2.59 22.12 -8.91
C TYR A 113 1.20 21.81 -8.33
N GLY A 114 0.19 21.56 -9.17
CA GLY A 114 -1.14 21.13 -8.73
C GLY A 114 -1.19 19.68 -8.22
N LEU A 115 -0.36 18.80 -8.79
CA LEU A 115 -0.31 17.38 -8.42
C LEU A 115 0.26 17.16 -7.01
N ARG A 116 1.28 17.92 -6.61
CA ARG A 116 1.92 17.81 -5.29
C ARG A 116 0.94 17.91 -4.12
N PRO A 117 0.14 18.98 -3.96
CA PRO A 117 -0.82 19.08 -2.86
C PRO A 117 -1.94 18.05 -2.95
N ALA A 118 -2.36 17.65 -4.17
CA ALA A 118 -3.36 16.59 -4.34
C ALA A 118 -2.86 15.23 -3.81
N ILE A 119 -1.61 14.85 -4.16
CA ILE A 119 -0.98 13.62 -3.64
C ILE A 119 -0.81 13.70 -2.12
N THR A 120 -0.34 14.84 -1.59
CA THR A 120 -0.20 15.02 -0.14
C THR A 120 -1.54 14.87 0.57
N GLY A 121 -2.61 15.47 0.05
CA GLY A 121 -3.97 15.33 0.58
C GLY A 121 -4.46 13.88 0.56
N LEU A 122 -4.19 13.15 -0.52
CA LEU A 122 -4.54 11.73 -0.64
C LEU A 122 -3.79 10.86 0.39
N ILE A 123 -2.49 11.13 0.61
CA ILE A 123 -1.68 10.41 1.62
C ILE A 123 -2.19 10.71 3.03
N VAL A 124 -2.50 11.97 3.33
CA VAL A 124 -3.08 12.37 4.62
C VAL A 124 -4.44 11.70 4.84
N TYR A 125 -5.30 11.71 3.82
CA TYR A 125 -6.59 11.02 3.88
C TYR A 125 -6.42 9.52 4.16
N ALA A 126 -5.51 8.85 3.46
CA ALA A 126 -5.24 7.43 3.67
C ALA A 126 -4.74 7.14 5.09
N ALA A 127 -3.83 7.97 5.62
CA ALA A 127 -3.34 7.85 6.99
C ALA A 127 -4.48 8.02 8.02
N VAL A 128 -5.36 9.01 7.83
CA VAL A 128 -6.52 9.24 8.71
C VAL A 128 -7.54 8.10 8.61
N ALA A 129 -7.84 7.63 7.39
CA ALA A 129 -8.75 6.51 7.17
C ALA A 129 -8.23 5.22 7.82
N MET A 130 -6.93 4.94 7.72
CA MET A 130 -6.30 3.82 8.43
C MET A 130 -6.38 4.00 9.95
N ALA A 131 -6.15 5.21 10.46
CA ALA A 131 -6.25 5.47 11.89
C ALA A 131 -7.68 5.26 12.41
N TRP A 132 -8.69 5.67 11.63
CA TRP A 132 -10.10 5.47 11.97
C TRP A 132 -10.49 4.00 11.97
N ASN A 133 -10.16 3.27 10.92
CA ASN A 133 -10.51 1.86 10.76
C ASN A 133 -9.82 0.94 11.79
N ASN A 134 -8.61 1.30 12.23
CA ASN A 134 -7.91 0.57 13.29
C ASN A 134 -8.31 1.00 14.71
N GLY A 135 -9.34 1.84 14.86
CA GLY A 135 -9.84 2.27 16.17
C GLY A 135 -8.87 3.17 16.95
N LEU A 136 -7.85 3.75 16.30
CA LEU A 136 -6.90 4.68 16.94
C LEU A 136 -7.58 5.99 17.40
N ILE A 137 -8.81 6.24 16.96
CA ILE A 137 -9.57 7.48 17.22
C ILE A 137 -10.75 7.20 18.20
N ALA A 138 -10.82 5.99 18.78
CA ALA A 138 -11.84 5.59 19.76
C ALA A 138 -11.48 6.09 21.20
N PRO A 139 -12.39 6.00 22.21
CA PRO A 139 -12.39 6.90 23.37
C PRO A 139 -11.09 6.83 24.17
N TRP A 140 -10.68 8.00 24.67
CA TRP A 140 -9.45 8.30 25.42
C TRP A 140 -9.03 7.17 26.36
N SER A 141 -8.23 6.26 25.83
CA SER A 141 -7.56 5.20 26.56
C SER A 141 -6.08 5.52 26.66
N TRP A 142 -5.42 5.00 27.70
CA TRP A 142 -3.97 5.09 27.85
C TRP A 142 -3.22 4.57 26.61
N HIS A 143 -3.78 3.56 25.93
CA HIS A 143 -3.24 3.04 24.68
C HIS A 143 -3.32 4.04 23.51
N THR A 144 -4.42 4.80 23.41
CA THR A 144 -4.59 5.83 22.38
C THR A 144 -3.60 6.99 22.58
N ILE A 145 -3.40 7.40 23.84
CA ILE A 145 -2.47 8.48 24.20
C ILE A 145 -1.03 8.10 23.89
N SER A 146 -0.64 6.86 24.22
CA SER A 146 0.71 6.35 23.91
C SER A 146 0.97 6.25 22.40
N GLN A 147 0.00 5.81 21.60
CA GLN A 147 0.12 5.81 20.12
C GLN A 147 0.29 7.22 19.55
N LEU A 148 -0.50 8.19 20.04
CA LEU A 148 -0.40 9.59 19.65
C LEU A 148 0.96 10.21 20.01
N LEU A 149 1.50 9.88 21.19
CA LEU A 149 2.82 10.33 21.62
C LEU A 149 3.94 9.76 20.76
N ILE A 150 3.89 8.46 20.43
CA ILE A 150 4.86 7.83 19.51
C ILE A 150 4.77 8.48 18.13
N PHE A 151 3.56 8.71 17.62
CA PHE A 151 3.36 9.38 16.34
C PHE A 151 3.94 10.80 16.33
N ALA A 152 3.63 11.61 17.36
CA ALA A 152 4.16 12.96 17.49
C ALA A 152 5.70 12.97 17.61
N GLY A 153 6.26 12.05 18.39
CA GLY A 153 7.71 11.87 18.53
C GLY A 153 8.38 11.54 17.19
N CYS A 154 7.83 10.58 16.43
CA CYS A 154 8.31 10.24 15.10
C CYS A 154 8.21 11.43 14.12
N LEU A 155 7.10 12.16 14.15
CA LEU A 155 6.89 13.32 13.27
C LEU A 155 7.91 14.43 13.56
N ILE A 156 8.16 14.73 14.84
CA ILE A 156 9.18 15.70 15.26
C ILE A 156 10.59 15.22 14.88
N ALA A 157 10.91 13.94 15.10
CA ALA A 157 12.19 13.35 14.71
C ALA A 157 12.48 13.48 13.21
N LEU A 158 11.44 13.32 12.37
CA LEU A 158 11.56 13.44 10.92
C LEU A 158 11.60 14.90 10.45
N LEU A 159 10.74 15.77 10.99
CA LEU A 159 10.60 17.15 10.50
C LEU A 159 11.63 18.11 11.08
N LEU A 160 11.89 18.05 12.40
CA LEU A 160 12.81 18.95 13.08
C LEU A 160 14.23 18.39 13.09
N PHE A 161 14.40 17.12 13.46
CA PHE A 161 15.73 16.52 13.63
C PHE A 161 16.29 15.88 12.34
N ARG A 162 15.49 15.82 11.26
CA ARG A 162 15.87 15.23 9.96
C ARG A 162 16.54 13.87 10.08
N MET A 163 16.09 13.06 11.04
CA MET A 163 16.63 11.73 11.26
C MET A 163 16.32 10.82 10.08
N HIS A 164 17.22 9.88 9.80
CA HIS A 164 17.00 8.90 8.74
C HIS A 164 15.75 8.05 9.06
N PRO A 165 14.79 7.88 8.12
CA PRO A 165 13.53 7.18 8.39
C PRO A 165 13.71 5.78 8.96
N VAL A 166 14.74 5.05 8.52
CA VAL A 166 15.05 3.71 9.04
C VAL A 166 15.34 3.73 10.54
N ILE A 167 16.05 4.75 11.04
CA ILE A 167 16.36 4.87 12.48
C ILE A 167 15.08 5.15 13.26
N VAL A 168 14.22 6.03 12.74
CA VAL A 168 12.93 6.37 13.36
C VAL A 168 12.03 5.13 13.43
N ILE A 169 11.98 4.32 12.38
CA ILE A 169 11.23 3.05 12.35
C ILE A 169 11.77 2.07 13.40
N LEU A 170 13.10 1.88 13.48
CA LEU A 170 13.71 0.97 14.46
C LEU A 170 13.45 1.42 15.90
N VAL A 171 13.67 2.69 16.21
CA VAL A 171 13.48 3.23 17.57
C VAL A 171 12.01 3.17 17.98
N SER A 172 11.09 3.58 17.10
CA SER A 172 9.65 3.52 17.38
C SER A 172 9.15 2.08 17.54
N GLY A 173 9.70 1.13 16.77
CA GLY A 173 9.42 -0.29 16.92
C GLY A 173 9.86 -0.83 18.29
N VAL A 174 11.06 -0.48 18.75
CA VAL A 174 11.55 -0.87 20.08
C VAL A 174 10.72 -0.23 21.21
N VAL A 175 10.41 1.07 21.10
CA VAL A 175 9.58 1.78 22.08
C VAL A 175 8.17 1.17 22.14
N GLY A 176 7.59 0.84 20.99
CA GLY A 176 6.32 0.13 20.93
C GLY A 176 6.40 -1.26 21.57
N ALA A 177 7.43 -2.05 21.28
CA ALA A 177 7.59 -3.36 21.88
C ALA A 177 7.66 -3.31 23.42
N VAL A 178 8.33 -2.30 23.99
CA VAL A 178 8.45 -2.14 25.46
C VAL A 178 7.16 -1.62 26.12
N LEU A 179 6.40 -0.76 25.41
CA LEU A 179 5.16 -0.18 25.96
C LEU A 179 3.94 -1.11 25.86
N TYR A 180 3.96 -2.06 24.93
CA TYR A 180 2.85 -2.98 24.65
C TYR A 180 3.18 -4.46 24.89
N SER A 181 4.38 -4.79 25.41
CA SER A 181 4.70 -6.09 26.00
C SER A 181 4.07 -6.27 27.36
#